data_AF-A0A679H0V5-F1
#
_entry.id   AF-A0A679H0V5-F1
#
_cell.length_a   1.000
_cell.length_b   1.000
_cell.length_c   1.000
_cell.angle_alpha   90.00
_cell.angle_beta   90.00
_cell.angle_gamma   90.00
#
_symmetry.space_group_name_H-M   'P 1'
#
loop_
_entity.id
_entity.type
_entity.pdbx_description
1 polymer ?
#
loop_
_entity_poly.entity_id
_entity_poly.type
_entity_poly.pdbx_seq_one_letter_code
_entity_poly.pdbx_strand_id
1 'polypeptide(L)' 'MDDAKPYLEHRYVIINNVDYYFNYIPVEGTIIRYHVKGTLTLSRDINTQIPDEDQAIEW' A
#
# COMPACT_ATOMS: atom_id res chain seq x y z
N MET A 1 11.34 13.84 3.51
CA MET A 1 12.72 13.59 3.06
C MET A 1 13.39 12.73 4.10
N ASP A 2 14.16 11.74 3.69
CA ASP A 2 14.91 10.85 4.60
C ASP A 2 16.00 11.63 5.34
N ASP A 3 16.23 11.25 6.61
CA ASP A 3 17.20 11.92 7.48
C ASP A 3 18.66 11.60 7.10
N ALA A 4 18.92 10.40 6.55
CA ALA A 4 20.26 9.98 6.14
C ALA A 4 20.54 10.31 4.66
N LYS A 5 19.52 10.32 3.81
CA LYS A 5 19.55 10.60 2.38
C LYS A 5 18.60 11.74 2.03
N PRO A 6 19.03 13.01 2.11
CA PRO A 6 18.14 14.16 1.90
C PRO A 6 17.45 14.23 0.53
N TYR A 7 17.96 13.50 -0.46
CA TYR A 7 17.38 13.39 -1.80
C TYR A 7 16.30 12.30 -1.93
N LEU A 8 16.08 11.52 -0.88
CA LEU A 8 15.10 10.44 -0.87
C LEU A 8 13.79 10.95 -0.26
N GLU A 9 12.73 10.95 -1.07
CA GLU A 9 11.36 11.24 -0.64
C GLU A 9 10.66 9.93 -0.29
N HIS A 10 10.16 9.82 0.95
CA HIS A 10 9.20 8.79 1.34
C HIS A 10 7.79 9.29 1.04
N ARG A 11 7.14 8.65 0.08
CA ARG A 11 5.75 8.94 -0.31
C ARG A 11 4.81 7.89 0.26
N TYR A 12 3.82 8.35 1.01
CA TYR A 12 2.83 7.48 1.64
C TYR A 12 1.45 7.65 1.00
N VAL A 13 0.80 6.53 0.70
CA VAL A 13 -0.61 6.49 0.31
C VAL A 13 -1.35 5.66 1.36
N ILE A 14 -2.31 6.29 2.04
CA ILE A 14 -3.08 5.66 3.11
C ILE A 14 -4.52 5.49 2.66
N ILE A 15 -5.00 4.25 2.64
CA ILE A 15 -6.42 3.92 2.40
C ILE A 15 -7.05 3.68 3.77
N ASN A 16 -7.78 4.68 4.25
CA ASN A 16 -8.49 4.63 5.52
C ASN A 16 -9.89 4.03 5.36
N ASN A 17 -10.48 3.62 6.49
CA ASN A 17 -11.88 3.21 6.58
C ASN A 17 -12.26 2.07 5.62
N VAL A 18 -11.34 1.12 5.38
CA VAL A 18 -11.69 -0.13 4.71
C VAL A 18 -12.71 -0.84 5.62
N ASP A 19 -13.92 -1.05 5.12
CA ASP A 19 -15.01 -1.73 5.82
C ASP A 19 -15.90 -2.45 4.79
N TYR A 20 -15.68 -3.74 4.60
CA TYR A 20 -16.45 -4.54 3.65
C TYR A 20 -16.60 -5.99 4.07
N TYR A 21 -17.64 -6.64 3.55
CA TYR A 21 -17.86 -8.07 3.72
C TYR A 21 -17.57 -8.82 2.43
N PHE A 22 -17.04 -10.03 2.54
CA PHE A 22 -16.93 -10.94 1.41
C PHE A 22 -17.18 -12.38 1.84
N ASN A 23 -17.57 -13.21 0.88
CA ASN A 23 -17.77 -14.64 1.08
C ASN A 23 -16.58 -15.40 0.50
N TYR A 24 -16.07 -16.37 1.25
CA TYR A 24 -15.02 -17.27 0.81
C TYR A 24 -15.50 -18.72 0.92
N ILE A 25 -15.19 -19.52 -0.09
CA ILE A 25 -15.54 -20.94 -0.18
C ILE A 25 -14.23 -21.73 -0.11
N PRO A 26 -13.73 -22.07 1.09
CA PRO A 26 -12.48 -22.83 1.24
C PRO A 26 -12.64 -24.29 0.84
N VAL A 27 -13.85 -24.83 0.97
CA VAL A 27 -14.24 -26.21 0.63
C VAL A 27 -15.64 -26.17 0.04
N GLU A 28 -15.92 -27.03 -0.93
CA GLU A 28 -17.22 -27.15 -1.58
C GLU A 28 -18.35 -27.29 -0.55
N GLY A 29 -19.42 -26.51 -0.73
CA GLY A 29 -20.58 -26.50 0.16
C GLY A 29 -20.45 -25.67 1.45
N THR A 30 -19.28 -25.10 1.75
CA THR A 30 -19.10 -24.23 2.93
C THR A 30 -18.84 -22.77 2.53
N ILE A 31 -19.72 -21.86 2.96
CA ILE A 31 -19.53 -20.41 2.79
C ILE A 31 -19.13 -19.80 4.13
N ILE A 32 -17.94 -19.21 4.20
CA ILE A 32 -17.51 -18.40 5.34
C ILE A 32 -17.64 -16.93 4.95
N ARG A 33 -18.40 -16.17 5.74
CA ARG A 33 -18.54 -14.73 5.57
C ARG A 33 -17.50 -14.01 6.42
N TYR A 34 -16.62 -13.28 5.76
CA TYR A 34 -15.59 -12.46 6.39
C TYR A 34 -16.00 -11.00 6.42
N HIS A 35 -15.57 -10.31 7.48
CA HIS A 35 -15.66 -8.88 7.63
C HIS A 35 -14.25 -8.31 7.69
N VAL A 36 -13.91 -7.44 6.76
CA VAL A 36 -12.61 -6.79 6.69
C VAL A 36 -12.76 -5.35 7.13
N LYS A 37 -12.04 -4.99 8.19
CA LYS A 37 -11.97 -3.64 8.73
C LYS A 37 -10.53 -3.22 8.94
N GLY A 38 -10.16 -2.03 8.47
CA GLY A 38 -8.84 -1.49 8.77
C GLY A 38 -8.39 -0.33 7.91
N THR A 39 -7.08 -0.21 7.82
CA THR A 39 -6.36 0.82 7.07
C THR A 39 -5.18 0.16 6.38
N LEU A 40 -4.93 0.56 5.14
CA LEU A 40 -3.79 0.10 4.35
C LEU A 40 -2.84 1.28 4.14
N THR A 41 -1.54 1.03 4.19
CA THR A 41 -0.52 2.04 3.92
C THR A 41 0.48 1.49 2.91
N LEU A 42 0.62 2.20 1.80
CA LEU A 42 1.69 2.01 0.84
C LEU A 42 2.78 3.04 1.11
N SER A 43 4.04 2.60 1.11
CA SER A 43 5.21 3.46 1.10
C SER A 43 5.94 3.29 -0.22
N ARG A 44 6.44 4.39 -0.78
CA ARG A 44 7.38 4.36 -1.89
C ARG A 44 8.52 5.33 -1.66
N ASP A 45 9.72 4.87 -1.98
CA ASP A 45 10.93 5.68 -1.94
C ASP A 45 11.22 6.24 -3.33
N ILE A 46 11.40 7.56 -3.43
CA ILE A 46 11.56 8.29 -4.68
C ILE A 46 12.83 9.14 -4.59
N ASN A 47 13.76 8.92 -5.51
CA ASN A 47 14.98 9.71 -5.63
C ASN A 47 14.69 11.02 -6.38
N THR A 48 14.67 12.14 -5.67
CA THR A 48 14.32 13.45 -6.23
C THR A 48 15.39 14.06 -7.13
N GLN A 49 16.54 13.40 -7.31
CA GLN A 49 17.58 13.82 -8.26
C GLN A 49 17.30 13.32 -9.68
N ILE A 50 16.46 12.30 -9.83
CA ILE A 50 16.07 11.74 -11.12
C ILE A 50 14.76 12.42 -11.53
N PRO A 51 14.73 13.19 -12.64
CA PRO A 51 13.54 13.92 -13.05
C PRO A 51 12.48 13.04 -13.72
N ASP A 52 12.90 11.89 -14.26
CA ASP A 52 12.00 10.90 -14.84
C ASP A 52 11.28 10.12 -13.72
N GLU A 53 9.94 10.16 -13.75
CA GLU A 53 9.11 9.67 -12.65
C GLU A 53 9.20 8.16 -12.44
N ASP A 54 9.39 7.39 -13.52
CA ASP A 54 9.49 5.94 -13.45
C ASP A 54 10.89 5.50 -13.01
N GLN A 55 11.93 6.18 -13.47
CA GLN A 55 13.32 5.91 -13.07
C GLN A 55 13.64 6.39 -11.65
N ALA A 56 12.92 7.38 -11.13
CA ALA A 56 13.12 7.90 -9.77
C ALA A 56 12.69 6.92 -8.68
N ILE A 57 11.92 5.89 -9.02
CA ILE A 57 11.38 4.93 -8.06
C ILE A 57 12.46 3.93 -7.64
N GLU A 58 12.71 3.84 -6.33
CA GLU A 58 13.48 2.74 -5.73
C GLU A 58 12.50 1.58 -5.39
N TRP A 59 12.62 0.47 -6.13
CA TRP A 59 11.74 -0.71 -6.04
C TRP A 59 12.18 -1.75 -5.00
#